data_AF-A0A2T2UJ28-F1
#
_entry.id   AF-A0A2T2UJ28-F1
#
_cell.length_a   1.000
_cell.length_b   1.000
_cell.length_c   1.000
_cell.angle_alpha   90.00
_cell.angle_beta   90.00
_cell.angle_gamma   90.00
#
_symmetry.space_group_name_H-M   'P 1'
#
loop_
_entity.id
_entity.type
_entity.pdbx_description
1 polymer ?
#
loop_
_entity_poly.entity_id
_entity_poly.type
_entity_poly.pdbx_seq_one_letter_code
_entity_poly.pdbx_strand_id
1 'polypeptide(L)'
;MERERLDVLLIEDDEDDVFIIKRLLKDAPTITCDLTWESSYEAGFEACCSGQFDAALIDYRLEGRTGLELLEEAADAGCRTPLILLTGQGNPEIDLQAMQAGAADYLTKNKLDAERLERALRYARERARSQREIRRQAALLDEARDAICAYDLDGNVTYWSEGAARMTGYEKDDLGRLHSDDCLYGVVDQNALEEAWDAVLAEGHWSGELKQEDADGDVLVVKSRWTLVHDDAGEPEAVLVINTDITERKRLERQALRSQRMESIGRLVGGIAHDLGNLLVPIQLGVSVLRDHYPDRDERAERSLRMIEKSAERGSDMVERVLSFARGVDGERRPLDLTGIVEEVEQLVEESFPSEIVFEDHLLDDLPPVRGDATQLQQVLVNLSVNARDAMPDGGRLTLRARAVHLTEEDVRLLPDGAAPGDYVRICVEDTGEGIPPDALDKIFEPFFSTKDDGTGLGLSTVYSIVTSHGGFINVQSEEGDGTCFDVFLPASDEAPVAEEKARANGTPARGVTRNERVLVVDDEALIRESAETVLETCGYAPLTAADLDEALHLFEAHDVGAVLTGVSLDGTDGLETVRAFKERGASVPVIVCSGRADSQIQEAREAGAEQFLAKPFDTEDLRETLDDVLS
;
A
#
# COMPACT_ATOMS: atom_id res chain seq x y z
N MET A 1 -33.41 11.76 -57.37
CA MET A 1 -33.45 12.10 -55.94
C MET A 1 -34.27 11.04 -55.26
N GLU A 2 -33.62 10.25 -54.42
CA GLU A 2 -34.30 9.30 -53.54
C GLU A 2 -35.11 10.12 -52.54
N ARG A 3 -36.42 9.89 -52.46
CA ARG A 3 -37.28 10.61 -51.52
C ARG A 3 -36.96 10.11 -50.12
N GLU A 4 -36.76 11.02 -49.18
CA GLU A 4 -36.48 10.68 -47.78
C GLU A 4 -37.69 9.98 -47.17
N ARG A 5 -37.50 8.83 -46.53
CA ARG A 5 -38.57 8.02 -45.95
C ARG A 5 -38.76 8.39 -44.47
N LEU A 6 -40.01 8.58 -44.05
CA LEU A 6 -40.40 8.99 -42.69
C LEU A 6 -41.51 8.08 -42.17
N ASP A 7 -41.30 7.49 -41.01
CA ASP A 7 -42.34 6.74 -40.30
C ASP A 7 -43.12 7.72 -39.40
N VAL A 8 -44.40 7.95 -39.72
CA VAL A 8 -45.23 8.98 -39.07
C VAL A 8 -46.42 8.34 -38.38
N LEU A 9 -46.63 8.66 -37.11
CA LEU A 9 -47.84 8.30 -36.37
C LEU A 9 -48.88 9.42 -36.51
N LEU A 10 -50.13 9.08 -36.75
CA LEU A 10 -51.27 10.00 -36.71
C LEU A 10 -52.27 9.51 -35.66
N ILE A 11 -52.54 10.35 -34.67
CA ILE A 11 -53.53 10.13 -33.63
C ILE A 11 -54.71 11.06 -33.92
N GLU A 12 -55.81 10.49 -34.43
CA GLU A 12 -56.96 11.24 -34.94
C GLU A 12 -58.20 10.35 -34.85
N ASP A 13 -59.29 10.87 -34.25
CA ASP A 13 -60.55 10.13 -34.10
C ASP A 13 -61.50 10.32 -35.29
N ASP A 14 -61.30 11.37 -36.10
CA ASP A 14 -62.08 11.64 -37.31
C ASP A 14 -61.47 10.99 -38.57
N GLU A 15 -62.15 9.96 -39.11
CA GLU A 15 -61.73 9.26 -40.33
C GLU A 15 -61.61 10.17 -41.57
N ASP A 16 -62.39 11.25 -41.66
CA ASP A 16 -62.32 12.19 -42.79
C ASP A 16 -61.01 13.00 -42.73
N ASP A 17 -60.60 13.43 -41.53
CA ASP A 17 -59.33 14.13 -41.33
C ASP A 17 -58.13 13.22 -41.59
N VAL A 18 -58.20 11.95 -41.18
CA VAL A 18 -57.21 10.92 -41.53
C VAL A 18 -57.05 10.78 -43.04
N PHE A 19 -58.16 10.73 -43.78
CA PHE A 19 -58.11 10.63 -45.24
C PHE A 19 -57.46 11.85 -45.89
N ILE A 20 -57.77 13.06 -45.39
CA ILE A 20 -57.18 14.32 -45.87
C ILE A 20 -55.67 14.34 -45.61
N ILE A 21 -55.24 14.07 -44.37
CA ILE A 21 -53.82 14.09 -43.97
C ILE A 21 -53.04 13.03 -44.76
N LYS A 22 -53.57 11.81 -44.89
CA LYS A 22 -52.96 10.74 -45.68
C LYS A 22 -52.77 11.11 -47.14
N ARG A 23 -53.70 11.88 -47.72
CA ARG A 23 -53.57 12.39 -49.08
C ARG A 23 -52.52 13.49 -49.19
N LEU A 24 -52.52 14.45 -48.26
CA LEU A 24 -51.52 15.53 -48.22
C LEU A 24 -50.10 14.99 -48.08
N LEU A 25 -49.88 13.97 -47.23
CA LEU A 25 -48.58 13.32 -47.07
C LEU A 25 -48.14 12.54 -48.33
N LYS A 26 -49.07 12.00 -49.12
CA LYS A 26 -48.73 11.37 -50.42
C LYS A 26 -48.33 12.38 -51.48
N ASP A 27 -48.91 13.58 -51.43
CA ASP A 27 -48.62 14.69 -52.34
C ASP A 27 -47.37 15.49 -51.91
N ALA A 28 -46.69 15.07 -50.84
CA ALA A 28 -45.46 15.69 -50.36
C ALA A 28 -44.36 15.65 -51.46
N PRO A 29 -43.73 16.79 -51.79
CA PRO A 29 -42.79 16.88 -52.90
C PRO A 29 -41.48 16.09 -52.69
N THR A 30 -40.93 16.08 -51.47
CA THR A 30 -39.56 15.57 -51.23
C THR A 30 -39.48 14.34 -50.32
N ILE A 31 -40.52 14.04 -49.56
CA ILE A 31 -40.55 12.90 -48.62
C ILE A 31 -41.52 11.79 -49.06
N THR A 32 -41.33 10.60 -48.50
CA THR A 32 -42.28 9.47 -48.56
C THR A 32 -42.64 9.10 -47.13
N CYS A 33 -43.91 9.24 -46.76
CA CYS A 33 -44.37 8.97 -45.39
C CYS A 33 -45.08 7.63 -45.30
N ASP A 34 -44.63 6.76 -44.40
CA ASP A 34 -45.38 5.60 -43.97
C ASP A 34 -46.23 5.99 -42.75
N LEU A 35 -47.51 6.21 -43.01
CA LEU A 35 -48.45 6.68 -42.01
C LEU A 35 -49.08 5.50 -41.26
N THR A 36 -48.85 5.44 -39.95
CA THR A 36 -49.60 4.59 -39.03
C THR A 36 -50.66 5.45 -38.35
N TRP A 37 -51.91 4.96 -38.30
CA TRP A 37 -53.04 5.70 -37.74
C TRP A 37 -53.58 4.97 -36.53
N GLU A 38 -53.78 5.70 -35.44
CA GLU A 38 -54.45 5.26 -34.23
C GLU A 38 -55.67 6.15 -33.96
N SER A 39 -56.83 5.53 -33.74
CA SER A 39 -58.09 6.25 -33.55
C SER A 39 -58.42 6.55 -32.09
N SER A 40 -57.67 5.98 -31.14
CA SER A 40 -57.91 6.13 -29.70
C SER A 40 -56.74 6.81 -29.01
N TYR A 41 -57.05 7.58 -27.96
CA TYR A 41 -56.07 8.25 -27.10
C TYR A 41 -55.05 7.26 -26.53
N GLU A 42 -55.50 6.14 -25.95
CA GLU A 42 -54.63 5.18 -25.27
C GLU A 42 -53.67 4.48 -26.23
N ALA A 43 -54.17 3.99 -27.36
CA ALA A 43 -53.31 3.35 -28.37
C ALA A 43 -52.32 4.35 -28.99
N GLY A 44 -52.76 5.60 -29.22
CA GLY A 44 -51.90 6.66 -29.70
C GLY A 44 -50.77 7.00 -28.73
N PHE A 45 -51.06 7.09 -27.43
CA PHE A 45 -50.07 7.31 -26.39
C PHE A 45 -49.04 6.17 -26.32
N GLU A 46 -49.49 4.90 -26.32
CA GLU A 46 -48.61 3.74 -26.30
C GLU A 46 -47.72 3.68 -27.56
N ALA A 47 -48.30 3.90 -28.73
CA ALA A 47 -47.58 3.92 -30.01
C ALA A 47 -46.53 5.04 -30.05
N CYS A 48 -46.86 6.23 -29.54
CA CYS A 48 -45.93 7.35 -29.46
C CYS A 48 -44.72 7.03 -28.55
N CYS A 49 -44.98 6.45 -27.38
CA CYS A 49 -43.96 6.08 -26.39
C CYS A 49 -43.11 4.87 -26.82
N SER A 50 -43.54 4.09 -27.82
CA SER A 50 -42.76 2.96 -28.37
C SER A 50 -41.43 3.39 -29.01
N GLY A 51 -41.30 4.67 -29.41
CA GLY A 51 -40.10 5.23 -30.02
C GLY A 51 -39.82 4.77 -31.45
N GLN A 52 -40.81 4.17 -32.13
CA GLN A 52 -40.67 3.63 -33.49
C GLN A 52 -40.88 4.66 -34.61
N PHE A 53 -41.40 5.84 -34.30
CA PHE A 53 -41.78 6.85 -35.28
C PHE A 53 -40.78 8.02 -35.32
N ASP A 54 -40.58 8.58 -36.52
CA ASP A 54 -39.75 9.77 -36.74
C ASP A 54 -40.43 11.04 -36.21
N ALA A 55 -41.77 11.09 -36.25
CA ALA A 55 -42.63 12.14 -35.71
C ALA A 55 -44.08 11.66 -35.55
N ALA A 56 -44.85 12.32 -34.70
CA ALA A 56 -46.28 12.05 -34.53
C ALA A 56 -47.12 13.31 -34.70
N LEU A 57 -48.24 13.18 -35.43
CA LEU A 57 -49.27 14.19 -35.60
C LEU A 57 -50.43 13.83 -34.66
N ILE A 58 -50.84 14.77 -33.81
CA ILE A 58 -51.89 14.54 -32.80
C ILE A 58 -53.01 15.52 -33.04
N ASP A 59 -54.26 15.07 -33.16
CA ASP A 59 -55.37 16.00 -33.13
C ASP A 59 -55.60 16.61 -31.74
N TYR A 60 -56.00 17.88 -31.73
CA TYR A 60 -56.36 18.55 -30.48
C TYR A 60 -57.59 17.93 -29.81
N ARG A 61 -58.58 17.43 -30.57
CA ARG A 61 -59.76 16.78 -29.99
C ARG A 61 -59.65 15.28 -30.22
N LEU A 62 -59.61 14.53 -29.14
CA LEU A 62 -59.65 13.07 -29.17
C LEU A 62 -60.84 12.62 -28.32
N GLU A 63 -61.48 11.49 -28.63
CA GLU A 63 -62.71 11.04 -27.96
C GLU A 63 -62.65 11.16 -26.42
N GLY A 64 -63.23 12.23 -25.86
CA GLY A 64 -63.31 12.49 -24.42
C GLY A 64 -62.08 13.14 -23.75
N ARG A 65 -60.98 13.37 -24.47
CA ARG A 65 -59.72 13.98 -23.98
C ARG A 65 -59.15 14.98 -24.99
N THR A 66 -58.05 15.67 -24.66
CA THR A 66 -57.39 16.57 -25.62
C THR A 66 -56.01 16.06 -26.04
N GLY A 67 -55.60 16.37 -27.26
CA GLY A 67 -54.23 16.10 -27.71
C GLY A 67 -53.16 16.84 -26.90
N LEU A 68 -53.54 17.92 -26.21
CA LEU A 68 -52.66 18.61 -25.27
C LEU A 68 -52.38 17.76 -24.03
N GLU A 69 -53.39 17.10 -23.46
CA GLU A 69 -53.22 16.17 -22.34
C GLU A 69 -52.29 15.01 -22.73
N LEU A 70 -52.41 14.48 -23.96
CA LEU A 70 -51.52 13.44 -24.47
C LEU A 70 -50.08 13.92 -24.54
N LEU A 71 -49.88 15.17 -24.94
CA LEU A 71 -48.57 15.77 -25.09
C LEU A 71 -47.89 15.97 -23.72
N GLU A 72 -48.63 16.43 -22.72
CA GLU A 72 -48.17 16.55 -21.33
C GLU A 72 -47.83 15.17 -20.74
N GLU A 73 -48.74 14.20 -20.84
CA GLU A 73 -48.51 12.83 -20.36
C GLU A 73 -47.30 12.18 -21.06
N ALA A 74 -47.11 12.44 -22.36
CA ALA A 74 -45.98 11.90 -23.13
C ALA A 74 -44.66 12.57 -22.75
N ALA A 75 -44.67 13.88 -22.46
CA ALA A 75 -43.50 14.60 -21.96
C ALA A 75 -43.07 14.06 -20.59
N ASP A 76 -44.03 13.88 -19.68
CA ASP A 76 -43.79 13.32 -18.34
C ASP A 76 -43.29 11.87 -18.39
N ALA A 77 -43.78 11.08 -19.36
CA ALA A 77 -43.31 9.72 -19.60
C ALA A 77 -41.92 9.65 -20.30
N GLY A 78 -41.32 10.79 -20.65
CA GLY A 78 -40.02 10.85 -21.32
C GLY A 78 -40.05 10.37 -22.77
N CYS A 79 -41.18 10.53 -23.46
CA CYS A 79 -41.34 10.15 -24.86
C CYS A 79 -40.28 10.84 -25.76
N ARG A 80 -39.71 10.06 -26.68
CA ARG A 80 -38.62 10.51 -27.58
C ARG A 80 -39.09 10.90 -28.98
N THR A 81 -40.34 10.59 -29.33
CA THR A 81 -40.94 10.91 -30.63
C THR A 81 -41.37 12.37 -30.63
N PRO A 82 -40.93 13.21 -31.60
CA PRO A 82 -41.35 14.60 -31.63
C PRO A 82 -42.83 14.72 -31.99
N LEU A 83 -43.58 15.45 -31.17
CA LEU A 83 -45.04 15.58 -31.25
C LEU A 83 -45.45 16.89 -31.90
N ILE A 84 -46.33 16.83 -32.90
CA ILE A 84 -46.88 18.00 -33.60
C ILE A 84 -48.39 18.02 -33.39
N LEU A 85 -48.91 19.11 -32.82
CA LEU A 85 -50.33 19.25 -32.52
C LEU A 85 -51.09 19.82 -33.73
N LEU A 86 -52.19 19.18 -34.13
CA LEU A 86 -53.11 19.66 -35.15
C LEU A 86 -54.32 20.33 -34.49
N THR A 87 -54.62 21.58 -34.83
CA THR A 87 -55.69 22.36 -34.19
C THR A 87 -56.72 22.86 -35.21
N GLY A 88 -58.02 22.73 -34.89
CA GLY A 88 -59.11 23.13 -35.79
C GLY A 88 -59.31 24.65 -35.91
N GLN A 89 -59.09 25.41 -34.83
CA GLN A 89 -59.13 26.88 -34.83
C GLN A 89 -57.83 27.38 -34.23
N GLY A 90 -57.12 28.27 -34.93
CA GLY A 90 -55.86 28.87 -34.47
C GLY A 90 -56.10 29.82 -33.31
N ASN A 91 -56.32 29.26 -32.13
CA ASN A 91 -56.42 29.96 -30.86
C ASN A 91 -54.99 30.11 -30.30
N PRO A 92 -54.44 31.34 -30.23
CA PRO A 92 -53.07 31.57 -29.77
C PRO A 92 -52.76 31.05 -28.37
N GLU A 93 -53.78 30.91 -27.51
CA GLU A 93 -53.61 30.35 -26.17
C GLU A 93 -53.28 28.84 -26.20
N ILE A 94 -53.94 28.09 -27.09
CA ILE A 94 -53.70 26.65 -27.26
C ILE A 94 -52.32 26.42 -27.88
N ASP A 95 -51.93 27.26 -28.85
CA ASP A 95 -50.62 27.20 -29.49
C ASP A 95 -49.49 27.42 -28.46
N LEU A 96 -49.67 28.37 -27.53
CA LEU A 96 -48.72 28.63 -26.45
C LEU A 96 -48.64 27.45 -25.46
N GLN A 97 -49.79 26.89 -25.07
CA GLN A 97 -49.86 25.74 -24.17
C GLN A 97 -49.17 24.51 -24.77
N ALA A 98 -49.40 24.24 -26.06
CA ALA A 98 -48.75 23.13 -26.76
C ALA A 98 -47.21 23.26 -26.73
N MET A 99 -46.68 24.46 -26.98
CA MET A 99 -45.24 24.70 -26.93
C MET A 99 -44.66 24.59 -25.51
N GLN A 100 -45.41 25.04 -24.50
CA GLN A 100 -45.01 24.90 -23.08
C GLN A 100 -45.00 23.44 -22.63
N ALA A 101 -45.94 22.64 -23.10
CA ALA A 101 -46.02 21.21 -22.84
C ALA A 101 -44.95 20.39 -23.62
N GLY A 102 -44.22 21.01 -24.56
CA GLY A 102 -43.10 20.37 -25.25
C GLY A 102 -43.36 19.96 -26.70
N ALA A 103 -44.40 20.50 -27.35
CA ALA A 103 -44.66 20.26 -28.76
C ALA A 103 -43.47 20.68 -29.63
N ALA A 104 -43.16 19.86 -30.63
CA ALA A 104 -42.14 20.16 -31.62
C ALA A 104 -42.61 21.26 -32.59
N ASP A 105 -43.89 21.27 -32.94
CA ASP A 105 -44.58 22.27 -33.75
C ASP A 105 -46.10 22.20 -33.54
N TYR A 106 -46.85 23.16 -34.07
CA TYR A 106 -48.32 23.13 -34.13
C TYR A 106 -48.80 23.54 -35.53
N LEU A 107 -49.88 22.92 -36.01
CA LEU A 107 -50.45 23.20 -37.32
C LEU A 107 -51.97 23.40 -37.23
N THR A 108 -52.50 24.36 -37.96
CA THR A 108 -53.94 24.60 -38.03
C THR A 108 -54.58 23.82 -39.19
N LYS A 109 -55.56 22.95 -38.90
CA LYS A 109 -56.24 22.07 -39.88
C LYS A 109 -56.76 22.83 -41.11
N ASN A 110 -57.36 24.02 -40.89
CA ASN A 110 -57.90 24.87 -41.97
C ASN A 110 -56.86 25.47 -42.93
N LYS A 111 -55.57 25.36 -42.60
CA LYS A 111 -54.46 25.89 -43.40
C LYS A 111 -53.40 24.80 -43.69
N LEU A 112 -53.78 23.53 -43.59
CA LEU A 112 -52.92 22.42 -43.94
C LEU A 112 -52.80 22.31 -45.47
N ASP A 113 -51.56 22.19 -45.92
CA ASP A 113 -51.19 21.81 -47.28
C ASP A 113 -50.00 20.83 -47.20
N ALA A 114 -49.69 20.17 -48.32
CA ALA A 114 -48.64 19.16 -48.36
C ALA A 114 -47.26 19.73 -47.99
N GLU A 115 -46.96 20.97 -48.39
CA GLU A 115 -45.67 21.62 -48.14
C GLU A 115 -45.47 21.96 -46.66
N ARG A 116 -46.51 22.46 -45.98
CA ARG A 116 -46.46 22.80 -44.55
C ARG A 116 -46.30 21.55 -43.69
N LEU A 117 -47.04 20.49 -44.02
CA LEU A 117 -46.97 19.24 -43.29
C LEU A 117 -45.59 18.58 -43.45
N GLU A 118 -45.06 18.56 -44.68
CA GLU A 118 -43.69 18.11 -44.95
C GLU A 118 -42.66 18.94 -44.16
N ARG A 119 -42.78 20.28 -44.20
CA ARG A 119 -41.84 21.17 -43.51
C ARG A 119 -41.84 20.95 -41.99
N ALA A 120 -43.01 20.84 -41.39
CA ALA A 120 -43.16 20.63 -39.95
C ALA A 120 -42.56 19.28 -39.52
N LEU A 121 -42.86 18.20 -40.25
CA LEU A 121 -42.31 16.87 -39.96
C LEU A 121 -40.78 16.83 -40.10
N ARG A 122 -40.22 17.43 -41.16
CA ARG A 122 -38.76 17.49 -41.36
C ARG A 122 -38.08 18.32 -40.26
N TYR A 123 -38.63 19.49 -39.92
CA TYR A 123 -38.08 20.35 -38.88
C TYR A 123 -38.12 19.68 -37.50
N ALA A 124 -39.25 19.05 -37.16
CA ALA A 124 -39.42 18.33 -35.91
C ALA A 124 -38.41 17.17 -35.77
N ARG A 125 -38.22 16.38 -36.83
CA ARG A 125 -37.23 15.30 -36.86
C ARG A 125 -35.80 15.82 -36.72
N GLU A 126 -35.43 16.83 -37.51
CA GLU A 126 -34.07 17.38 -37.52
C GLU A 126 -33.70 17.97 -36.16
N ARG A 127 -34.60 18.75 -35.56
CA ARG A 127 -34.43 19.30 -34.20
C ARG A 127 -34.27 18.19 -33.15
N ALA A 128 -35.13 17.16 -33.20
CA ALA A 128 -35.04 16.03 -32.29
C ALA A 128 -33.74 15.22 -32.49
N ARG A 129 -33.23 15.14 -33.72
CA ARG A 129 -31.95 14.47 -34.01
C ARG A 129 -30.76 15.26 -33.44
N SER A 130 -30.69 16.56 -33.70
CA SER A 130 -29.59 17.41 -33.18
C SER A 130 -29.56 17.42 -31.66
N GLN A 131 -30.72 17.52 -31.00
CA GLN A 131 -30.81 17.44 -29.54
C GLN A 131 -30.36 16.08 -29.00
N ARG A 132 -30.72 14.98 -29.68
CA ARG A 132 -30.26 13.62 -29.32
C ARG A 132 -28.76 13.47 -29.48
N GLU A 133 -28.17 14.05 -30.52
CA GLU A 133 -26.73 13.99 -30.76
C GLU A 133 -25.95 14.75 -29.68
N ILE A 134 -26.39 15.95 -29.32
CA ILE A 134 -25.80 16.73 -28.21
C ILE A 134 -25.89 15.95 -26.89
N ARG A 135 -27.07 15.42 -26.55
CA ARG A 135 -27.25 14.62 -25.32
C ARG A 135 -26.38 13.35 -25.32
N ARG A 136 -26.21 12.72 -26.48
CA ARG A 136 -25.35 11.53 -26.62
C ARG A 136 -23.89 11.90 -26.42
N GLN A 137 -23.43 13.02 -26.99
CA GLN A 137 -22.06 13.49 -26.80
C GLN A 137 -21.77 13.84 -25.34
N ALA A 138 -22.71 14.53 -24.66
CA ALA A 138 -22.60 14.79 -23.22
C ALA A 138 -22.51 13.50 -22.39
N ALA A 139 -23.42 12.55 -22.63
CA ALA A 139 -23.41 11.26 -21.92
C ALA A 139 -22.13 10.44 -22.14
N LEU A 140 -21.47 10.57 -23.30
CA LEU A 140 -20.17 9.92 -23.52
C LEU A 140 -19.05 10.53 -22.70
N LEU A 141 -19.13 11.84 -22.40
CA LEU A 141 -18.18 12.51 -21.51
C LEU A 141 -18.44 12.13 -20.04
N ASP A 142 -19.69 11.89 -19.67
CA ASP A 142 -20.05 11.49 -18.29
C ASP A 142 -19.64 10.06 -17.93
N GLU A 143 -19.49 9.18 -18.92
CA GLU A 143 -18.93 7.82 -18.74
C GLU A 143 -17.40 7.84 -18.51
N ALA A 144 -16.74 8.98 -18.72
CA ALA A 144 -15.31 9.09 -18.44
C ALA A 144 -15.06 8.95 -16.92
N ARG A 145 -13.97 8.25 -16.59
CA ARG A 145 -13.45 8.19 -15.21
C ARG A 145 -12.70 9.47 -14.84
N ASP A 146 -12.15 10.16 -15.83
CA ASP A 146 -11.46 11.42 -15.64
C ASP A 146 -12.46 12.52 -15.28
N ALA A 147 -12.04 13.43 -14.41
CA ALA A 147 -12.78 14.64 -14.13
C ALA A 147 -12.56 15.63 -15.27
N ILE A 148 -13.65 15.95 -16.00
CA ILE A 148 -13.65 16.90 -17.10
C ILE A 148 -14.40 18.16 -16.67
N CYS A 149 -13.71 19.29 -16.72
CA CYS A 149 -14.20 20.60 -16.30
C CYS A 149 -13.87 21.64 -17.36
N ALA A 150 -14.72 22.65 -17.55
CA ALA A 150 -14.39 23.81 -18.39
C ALA A 150 -14.63 25.10 -17.62
N TYR A 151 -13.71 26.04 -17.80
CA TYR A 151 -13.70 27.34 -17.14
C TYR A 151 -13.75 28.44 -18.19
N ASP A 152 -14.50 29.52 -17.94
CA ASP A 152 -14.33 30.75 -18.72
C ASP A 152 -12.98 31.43 -18.39
N LEU A 153 -12.64 32.48 -19.13
CA LEU A 153 -11.38 33.22 -18.91
C LEU A 153 -11.34 33.98 -17.56
N ASP A 154 -12.49 34.16 -16.91
CA ASP A 154 -12.62 34.77 -15.59
C ASP A 154 -12.54 33.73 -14.45
N GLY A 155 -12.36 32.44 -14.79
CA GLY A 155 -12.22 31.33 -13.83
C GLY A 155 -13.53 30.70 -13.38
N ASN A 156 -14.67 31.03 -13.99
CA ASN A 156 -15.96 30.45 -13.61
C ASN A 156 -16.21 29.10 -14.32
N VAL A 157 -16.77 28.14 -13.58
CA VAL A 157 -17.11 26.81 -14.11
C VAL A 157 -18.29 26.91 -15.09
N THR A 158 -18.02 26.62 -16.37
CA THR A 158 -19.04 26.54 -17.42
C THR A 158 -19.54 25.10 -17.62
N TYR A 159 -18.63 24.12 -17.47
CA TYR A 159 -18.91 22.70 -17.60
C TYR A 159 -18.31 21.89 -16.45
N TRP A 160 -19.09 20.92 -15.97
CA TRP A 160 -18.71 19.98 -14.90
C TRP A 160 -19.31 18.61 -15.25
N SER A 161 -18.45 17.63 -15.52
CA SER A 161 -18.88 16.27 -15.85
C SER A 161 -19.28 15.48 -14.60
N GLU A 162 -20.03 14.39 -14.78
CA GLU A 162 -20.29 13.45 -13.68
C GLU A 162 -19.00 12.81 -13.13
N GLY A 163 -17.99 12.61 -13.98
CA GLY A 163 -16.66 12.15 -13.56
C GLY A 163 -15.99 13.11 -12.58
N ALA A 164 -16.16 14.42 -12.79
CA ALA A 164 -15.66 15.44 -11.87
C ALA A 164 -16.40 15.42 -10.53
N ALA A 165 -17.73 15.31 -10.55
CA ALA A 165 -18.52 15.19 -9.32
C ALA A 165 -18.17 13.95 -8.50
N ARG A 166 -17.97 12.79 -9.16
CA ARG A 166 -17.53 11.55 -8.47
C ARG A 166 -16.14 11.66 -7.86
N MET A 167 -15.22 12.35 -8.54
CA MET A 167 -13.83 12.46 -8.09
C MET A 167 -13.68 13.45 -6.94
N THR A 168 -14.36 14.59 -7.00
CA THR A 168 -14.18 15.67 -6.02
C THR A 168 -15.27 15.72 -4.95
N GLY A 169 -16.39 15.01 -5.12
CA GLY A 169 -17.55 15.07 -4.24
C GLY A 169 -18.41 16.33 -4.39
N TYR A 170 -18.06 17.25 -5.29
CA TYR A 170 -18.81 18.50 -5.52
C TYR A 170 -19.73 18.40 -6.73
N GLU A 171 -20.99 18.81 -6.56
CA GLU A 171 -21.93 18.97 -7.66
C GLU A 171 -21.75 20.33 -8.35
N LYS A 172 -22.19 20.42 -9.62
CA LYS A 172 -22.07 21.66 -10.41
C LYS A 172 -22.72 22.87 -9.71
N ASP A 173 -23.85 22.64 -9.05
CA ASP A 173 -24.62 23.70 -8.39
C ASP A 173 -23.94 24.23 -7.11
N ASP A 174 -23.03 23.46 -6.51
CA ASP A 174 -22.26 23.87 -5.33
C ASP A 174 -21.12 24.83 -5.72
N LEU A 175 -20.58 24.69 -6.93
CA LEU A 175 -19.48 25.48 -7.47
C LEU A 175 -19.90 26.90 -7.88
N GLY A 176 -21.19 27.16 -8.14
CA GLY A 176 -21.69 28.49 -8.51
C GLY A 176 -21.66 29.53 -7.38
N ARG A 177 -21.37 29.11 -6.13
CA ARG A 177 -21.29 29.98 -4.94
C ARG A 177 -19.87 30.16 -4.40
N LEU A 178 -18.91 29.40 -4.92
CA LEU A 178 -17.55 29.27 -4.43
C LEU A 178 -16.63 29.39 -5.65
N HIS A 179 -15.76 30.41 -5.71
CA HIS A 179 -14.77 30.49 -6.79
C HIS A 179 -13.95 29.19 -6.79
N SER A 180 -13.76 28.55 -7.94
CA SER A 180 -13.19 27.20 -8.00
C SER A 180 -11.76 27.12 -7.43
N ASP A 181 -11.05 28.24 -7.49
CA ASP A 181 -9.69 28.42 -6.96
C ASP A 181 -9.63 28.30 -5.43
N ASP A 182 -10.72 28.66 -4.73
CA ASP A 182 -10.78 28.67 -3.26
C ASP A 182 -11.13 27.29 -2.66
N CYS A 183 -11.78 26.39 -3.43
CA CYS A 183 -12.29 25.12 -2.88
C CYS A 183 -11.54 23.87 -3.36
N LEU A 184 -11.25 23.74 -4.66
CA LEU A 184 -10.62 22.51 -5.18
C LEU A 184 -9.11 22.50 -4.97
N TYR A 185 -8.51 23.69 -4.88
CA TYR A 185 -7.08 23.88 -4.75
C TYR A 185 -6.70 24.63 -3.47
N GLY A 186 -7.61 24.65 -2.46
CA GLY A 186 -7.45 25.41 -1.22
C GLY A 186 -6.19 25.06 -0.39
N VAL A 187 -5.64 23.86 -0.57
CA VAL A 187 -4.39 23.39 0.07
C VAL A 187 -3.19 23.34 -0.87
N VAL A 188 -3.33 23.90 -2.07
CA VAL A 188 -2.24 23.99 -3.05
C VAL A 188 -1.43 25.26 -2.82
N ASP A 189 -0.13 25.16 -3.13
CA ASP A 189 0.72 26.30 -3.39
C ASP A 189 0.10 27.15 -4.50
N GLN A 190 -0.63 28.21 -4.14
CA GLN A 190 -1.36 29.09 -5.07
C GLN A 190 -0.48 29.55 -6.25
N ASN A 191 0.84 29.66 -6.03
CA ASN A 191 1.80 29.99 -7.09
C ASN A 191 1.83 28.95 -8.22
N ALA A 192 1.71 27.66 -7.92
CA ALA A 192 1.72 26.61 -8.94
C ALA A 192 0.45 26.63 -9.82
N LEU A 193 -0.68 27.08 -9.25
CA LEU A 193 -1.94 27.25 -9.98
C LEU A 193 -1.86 28.47 -10.91
N GLU A 194 -1.36 29.60 -10.39
CA GLU A 194 -1.14 30.82 -11.18
C GLU A 194 -0.16 30.56 -12.34
N GLU A 195 0.96 29.86 -12.08
CA GLU A 195 1.92 29.47 -13.12
C GLU A 195 1.28 28.58 -14.20
N ALA A 196 0.42 27.64 -13.81
CA ALA A 196 -0.30 26.78 -14.74
C ALA A 196 -1.29 27.59 -15.60
N TRP A 197 -2.01 28.54 -15.00
CA TRP A 197 -2.98 29.38 -15.70
C TRP A 197 -2.30 30.31 -16.71
N ASP A 198 -1.23 30.99 -16.29
CA ASP A 198 -0.42 31.84 -17.15
C ASP A 198 0.20 31.05 -18.32
N ALA A 199 0.69 29.83 -18.05
CA ALA A 199 1.24 28.96 -19.08
C ALA A 199 0.18 28.54 -20.12
N VAL A 200 -1.04 28.22 -19.70
CA VAL A 200 -2.13 27.88 -20.65
C VAL A 200 -2.50 29.07 -21.51
N LEU A 201 -2.60 30.28 -20.94
CA LEU A 201 -2.95 31.48 -21.70
C LEU A 201 -1.83 31.88 -22.68
N ALA A 202 -0.56 31.66 -22.32
CA ALA A 202 0.58 31.99 -23.16
C ALA A 202 0.88 30.93 -24.24
N GLU A 203 0.80 29.63 -23.89
CA GLU A 203 1.24 28.51 -24.73
C GLU A 203 0.07 27.68 -25.31
N GLY A 204 -1.17 27.97 -24.90
CA GLY A 204 -2.39 27.27 -25.31
C GLY A 204 -2.63 25.93 -24.63
N HIS A 205 -1.69 25.43 -23.84
CA HIS A 205 -1.79 24.15 -23.14
C HIS A 205 -0.87 24.09 -21.93
N TRP A 206 -1.23 23.28 -20.95
CA TRP A 206 -0.38 22.95 -19.80
C TRP A 206 -0.63 21.52 -19.34
N SER A 207 0.39 20.89 -18.77
CA SER A 207 0.22 19.58 -18.15
C SER A 207 1.18 19.40 -16.98
N GLY A 208 0.66 18.89 -15.86
CA GLY A 208 1.44 18.69 -14.65
C GLY A 208 0.73 17.80 -13.64
N GLU A 209 1.34 17.64 -12.48
CA GLU A 209 0.72 16.99 -11.32
C GLU A 209 0.35 18.08 -10.32
N LEU A 210 -0.90 18.07 -9.87
CA LEU A 210 -1.43 19.00 -8.86
C LEU A 210 -1.99 18.20 -7.69
N LYS A 211 -2.10 18.86 -6.55
CA LYS A 211 -2.90 18.37 -5.44
C LYS A 211 -4.27 19.02 -5.48
N GLN A 212 -5.30 18.34 -5.04
CA GLN A 212 -6.65 18.85 -4.90
C GLN A 212 -7.24 18.37 -3.59
N GLU A 213 -8.25 19.05 -3.08
CA GLU A 213 -9.06 18.56 -1.98
C GLU A 213 -10.45 18.20 -2.49
N ASP A 214 -10.97 17.08 -2.00
CA ASP A 214 -12.36 16.71 -2.20
C ASP A 214 -13.28 17.37 -1.17
N ALA A 215 -14.58 17.07 -1.26
CA ALA A 215 -15.60 17.60 -0.36
C ALA A 215 -15.46 17.13 1.10
N ASP A 216 -14.76 16.02 1.33
CA ASP A 216 -14.51 15.46 2.67
C ASP A 216 -13.20 16.01 3.28
N GLY A 217 -12.40 16.72 2.48
CA GLY A 217 -11.12 17.32 2.89
C GLY A 217 -9.91 16.40 2.65
N ASP A 218 -10.08 15.30 1.90
CA ASP A 218 -8.99 14.40 1.55
C ASP A 218 -8.16 14.97 0.39
N VAL A 219 -6.83 14.82 0.50
CA VAL A 219 -5.90 15.32 -0.52
C VAL A 219 -5.72 14.31 -1.64
N LEU A 220 -6.24 14.68 -2.82
CA LEU A 220 -6.09 13.95 -4.07
C LEU A 220 -4.83 14.43 -4.81
N VAL A 221 -4.09 13.49 -5.42
CA VAL A 221 -3.01 13.82 -6.37
C VAL A 221 -3.54 13.57 -7.78
N VAL A 222 -3.71 14.65 -8.53
CA VAL A 222 -4.25 14.59 -9.89
C VAL A 222 -3.17 14.87 -10.93
N LYS A 223 -3.22 14.13 -12.02
CA LYS A 223 -2.52 14.48 -13.25
C LYS A 223 -3.45 15.35 -14.08
N SER A 224 -3.10 16.62 -14.18
CA SER A 224 -3.92 17.64 -14.83
C SER A 224 -3.41 17.96 -16.23
N ARG A 225 -4.33 18.08 -17.18
CA ARG A 225 -4.08 18.61 -18.53
C ARG A 225 -5.06 19.74 -18.80
N TRP A 226 -4.52 20.92 -19.09
CA TRP A 226 -5.30 22.12 -19.37
C TRP A 226 -5.10 22.50 -20.84
N THR A 227 -6.16 22.93 -21.51
CA THR A 227 -6.12 23.26 -22.94
C THR A 227 -7.01 24.47 -23.21
N LEU A 228 -6.46 25.47 -23.90
CA LEU A 228 -7.19 26.66 -24.29
C LEU A 228 -8.11 26.35 -25.48
N VAL A 229 -9.41 26.52 -25.28
CA VAL A 229 -10.46 26.38 -26.28
C VAL A 229 -10.73 27.75 -26.90
N HIS A 230 -10.88 27.77 -28.22
CA HIS A 230 -11.13 28.98 -29.00
C HIS A 230 -12.53 28.92 -29.60
N ASP A 231 -13.16 30.10 -29.75
CA ASP A 231 -14.46 30.25 -30.39
C ASP A 231 -14.37 30.11 -31.93
N ASP A 232 -15.52 30.21 -32.62
CA ASP A 232 -15.62 30.18 -34.09
C ASP A 232 -14.83 31.33 -34.77
N ALA A 233 -14.49 32.40 -34.06
CA ALA A 233 -13.70 33.53 -34.55
C ALA A 233 -12.19 33.34 -34.34
N GLY A 234 -11.78 32.31 -33.59
CA GLY A 234 -10.40 32.01 -33.24
C GLY A 234 -9.88 32.77 -32.02
N GLU A 235 -10.77 33.37 -31.23
CA GLU A 235 -10.45 34.05 -29.97
C GLU A 235 -10.56 33.06 -28.80
N PRO A 236 -9.76 33.21 -27.72
CA PRO A 236 -9.86 32.36 -26.54
C PRO A 236 -11.26 32.45 -25.90
N GLU A 237 -11.90 31.31 -25.65
CA GLU A 237 -13.25 31.23 -25.09
C GLU A 237 -13.26 30.60 -23.69
N ALA A 238 -12.52 29.50 -23.52
CA ALA A 238 -12.56 28.71 -22.29
C ALA A 238 -11.28 27.90 -22.09
N VAL A 239 -11.04 27.43 -20.86
CA VAL A 239 -9.98 26.48 -20.52
C VAL A 239 -10.63 25.14 -20.19
N LEU A 240 -10.31 24.11 -20.96
CA LEU A 240 -10.69 22.73 -20.69
C LEU A 240 -9.66 22.08 -19.77
N VAL A 241 -10.11 21.57 -18.63
CA VAL A 241 -9.28 20.87 -17.64
C VAL A 241 -9.72 19.41 -17.58
N ILE A 242 -8.76 18.51 -17.74
CA ILE A 242 -8.94 17.07 -17.54
C ILE A 242 -8.02 16.64 -16.42
N ASN A 243 -8.61 16.13 -15.34
CA ASN A 243 -7.89 15.62 -14.17
C ASN A 243 -8.09 14.11 -14.07
N THR A 244 -6.97 13.39 -14.01
CA THR A 244 -6.95 11.95 -13.70
C THR A 244 -6.41 11.77 -12.29
N ASP A 245 -7.16 11.11 -11.42
CA ASP A 245 -6.66 10.72 -10.09
C ASP A 245 -5.52 9.70 -10.24
N ILE A 246 -4.35 10.04 -9.69
CA ILE A 246 -3.15 9.20 -9.66
C ILE A 246 -2.69 8.91 -8.23
N THR A 247 -3.53 9.16 -7.22
CA THR A 247 -3.21 9.02 -5.80
C THR A 247 -2.77 7.60 -5.48
N GLU A 248 -3.59 6.60 -5.82
CA GLU A 248 -3.27 5.18 -5.61
C GLU A 248 -1.99 4.76 -6.35
N ARG A 249 -1.83 5.20 -7.61
CA ARG A 249 -0.63 4.90 -8.40
C ARG A 249 0.63 5.46 -7.75
N LYS A 250 0.60 6.71 -7.27
CA LYS A 250 1.75 7.33 -6.58
C LYS A 250 2.05 6.65 -5.25
N ARG A 251 1.02 6.19 -4.52
CA ARG A 251 1.19 5.40 -3.30
C ARG A 251 1.96 4.10 -3.61
N LEU A 252 1.52 3.35 -4.61
CA LEU A 252 2.18 2.11 -5.04
C LEU A 252 3.61 2.35 -5.55
N GLU A 253 3.84 3.41 -6.32
CA GLU A 253 5.18 3.78 -6.80
C GLU A 253 6.13 4.10 -5.62
N ARG A 254 5.67 4.87 -4.62
CA ARG A 254 6.49 5.17 -3.42
C ARG A 254 6.78 3.91 -2.60
N GLN A 255 5.78 3.05 -2.40
CA GLN A 255 5.95 1.80 -1.67
C GLN A 255 6.96 0.87 -2.38
N ALA A 256 6.85 0.76 -3.71
CA ALA A 256 7.77 -0.04 -4.51
C ALA A 256 9.21 0.49 -4.44
N LEU A 257 9.41 1.80 -4.58
CA LEU A 257 10.73 2.44 -4.46
C LEU A 257 11.34 2.24 -3.06
N ARG A 258 10.52 2.31 -2.01
CA ARG A 258 10.97 2.07 -0.63
C ARG A 258 11.38 0.61 -0.42
N SER A 259 10.59 -0.34 -0.93
CA SER A 259 10.90 -1.77 -0.88
C SER A 259 12.19 -2.11 -1.64
N GLN A 260 12.37 -1.57 -2.85
CA GLN A 260 13.58 -1.78 -3.65
C GLN A 260 14.85 -1.22 -2.97
N ARG A 261 14.75 -0.05 -2.33
CA ARG A 261 15.85 0.51 -1.52
C ARG A 261 16.19 -0.40 -0.34
N MET A 262 15.17 -0.92 0.34
CA MET A 262 15.35 -1.81 1.48
C MET A 262 16.07 -3.11 1.09
N GLU A 263 15.66 -3.73 -0.02
CA GLU A 263 16.31 -4.95 -0.53
C GLU A 263 17.79 -4.72 -0.89
N SER A 264 18.08 -3.60 -1.55
CA SER A 264 19.45 -3.25 -1.96
C SER A 264 20.37 -2.98 -0.76
N ILE A 265 19.86 -2.29 0.27
CA ILE A 265 20.61 -2.02 1.50
C ILE A 265 20.79 -3.33 2.27
N GLY A 266 19.77 -4.18 2.41
CA GLY A 266 19.86 -5.46 3.13
C GLY A 266 20.95 -6.38 2.57
N ARG A 267 21.07 -6.50 1.24
CA ARG A 267 22.14 -7.31 0.62
C ARG A 267 23.55 -6.78 0.88
N LEU A 268 23.74 -5.46 0.85
CA LEU A 268 25.03 -4.83 1.14
C LEU A 268 25.40 -4.96 2.62
N VAL A 269 24.43 -4.72 3.49
CA VAL A 269 24.62 -4.72 4.94
C VAL A 269 24.91 -6.14 5.46
N GLY A 270 24.26 -7.17 4.93
CA GLY A 270 24.56 -8.56 5.27
C GLY A 270 26.00 -8.97 4.94
N GLY A 271 26.56 -8.45 3.85
CA GLY A 271 27.96 -8.68 3.48
C GLY A 271 28.94 -7.98 4.43
N ILE A 272 28.69 -6.69 4.71
CA ILE A 272 29.53 -5.89 5.64
C ILE A 272 29.52 -6.48 7.05
N ALA A 273 28.36 -6.96 7.50
CA ALA A 273 28.23 -7.54 8.83
C ALA A 273 28.96 -8.88 8.98
N HIS A 274 28.99 -9.71 7.93
CA HIS A 274 29.81 -10.92 7.90
C HIS A 274 31.30 -10.58 8.02
N ASP A 275 31.79 -9.63 7.22
CA ASP A 275 33.19 -9.19 7.28
C ASP A 275 33.56 -8.65 8.67
N LEU A 276 32.68 -7.86 9.30
CA LEU A 276 32.90 -7.34 10.65
C LEU A 276 32.88 -8.45 11.70
N GLY A 277 31.96 -9.41 11.61
CA GLY A 277 31.91 -10.56 12.52
C GLY A 277 33.19 -11.39 12.46
N ASN A 278 33.73 -11.62 11.26
CA ASN A 278 35.00 -12.31 11.06
C ASN A 278 36.19 -11.58 11.70
N LEU A 279 36.17 -10.25 11.76
CA LEU A 279 37.22 -9.49 12.46
C LEU A 279 37.11 -9.58 13.99
N LEU A 280 35.91 -9.80 14.53
CA LEU A 280 35.66 -9.82 15.98
C LEU A 280 36.01 -11.16 16.63
N VAL A 281 35.76 -12.28 15.94
CA VAL A 281 36.03 -13.63 16.48
C VAL A 281 37.51 -13.80 16.90
N PRO A 282 38.52 -13.48 16.07
CA PRO A 282 39.93 -13.58 16.49
C PRO A 282 40.29 -12.65 17.66
N ILE A 283 39.64 -11.48 17.76
CA ILE A 283 39.86 -10.54 18.86
C ILE A 283 39.34 -11.14 20.17
N GLN A 284 38.13 -11.72 20.15
CA GLN A 284 37.51 -12.36 21.32
C GLN A 284 38.33 -13.59 21.76
N LEU A 285 38.61 -14.51 20.83
CA LEU A 285 39.40 -15.70 21.11
C LEU A 285 40.81 -15.35 21.60
N GLY A 286 41.47 -14.36 20.98
CA GLY A 286 42.79 -13.89 21.39
C GLY A 286 42.83 -13.36 22.82
N VAL A 287 41.77 -12.68 23.29
CA VAL A 287 41.68 -12.23 24.69
C VAL A 287 41.60 -13.42 25.65
N SER A 288 40.80 -14.44 25.33
CA SER A 288 40.71 -15.68 26.12
C SER A 288 42.05 -16.40 26.20
N VAL A 289 42.72 -16.58 25.05
CA VAL A 289 44.05 -17.19 24.96
C VAL A 289 45.08 -16.46 25.81
N LEU A 290 45.09 -15.12 25.78
CA LEU A 290 46.00 -14.31 26.58
C LEU A 290 45.72 -14.41 28.08
N ARG A 291 44.45 -14.58 28.49
CA ARG A 291 44.11 -14.82 29.91
C ARG A 291 44.63 -16.18 30.38
N ASP A 292 44.56 -17.20 29.54
CA ASP A 292 44.97 -18.54 29.92
C ASP A 292 46.50 -18.74 29.89
N HIS A 293 47.20 -18.12 28.94
CA HIS A 293 48.66 -18.18 28.88
C HIS A 293 49.36 -17.36 29.97
N TYR A 294 48.70 -16.31 30.48
CA TYR A 294 49.24 -15.43 31.51
C TYR A 294 48.31 -15.37 32.75
N PRO A 295 48.22 -16.44 33.54
CA PRO A 295 47.36 -16.48 34.73
C PRO A 295 47.85 -15.53 35.84
N ASP A 296 49.16 -15.28 35.93
CA ASP A 296 49.79 -14.40 36.94
C ASP A 296 49.90 -12.92 36.51
N ARG A 297 49.08 -12.50 35.54
CA ARG A 297 49.08 -11.14 34.98
C ARG A 297 48.74 -10.07 36.02
N ASP A 298 49.32 -8.88 35.85
CA ASP A 298 49.05 -7.74 36.75
C ASP A 298 47.67 -7.10 36.51
N GLU A 299 47.20 -6.30 37.47
CA GLU A 299 45.90 -5.62 37.38
C GLU A 299 45.77 -4.66 36.18
N ARG A 300 46.90 -4.22 35.60
CA ARG A 300 46.89 -3.31 34.46
C ARG A 300 46.62 -4.09 33.17
N ALA A 301 47.33 -5.20 32.97
CA ALA A 301 47.11 -6.13 31.87
C ALA A 301 45.68 -6.68 31.90
N GLU A 302 45.19 -7.10 33.07
CA GLU A 302 43.82 -7.59 33.22
C GLU A 302 42.76 -6.51 32.91
N ARG A 303 42.99 -5.25 33.29
CA ARG A 303 42.10 -4.14 32.89
C ARG A 303 42.11 -3.88 31.38
N SER A 304 43.28 -3.97 30.74
CA SER A 304 43.39 -3.82 29.28
C SER A 304 42.68 -4.96 28.54
N LEU A 305 42.82 -6.21 28.98
CA LEU A 305 42.12 -7.35 28.39
C LEU A 305 40.60 -7.21 28.51
N ARG A 306 40.09 -6.84 29.70
CA ARG A 306 38.65 -6.55 29.90
C ARG A 306 38.14 -5.41 29.01
N MET A 307 38.96 -4.40 28.73
CA MET A 307 38.57 -3.30 27.84
C MET A 307 38.46 -3.77 26.39
N ILE A 308 39.39 -4.62 25.92
CA ILE A 308 39.37 -5.18 24.57
C ILE A 308 38.16 -6.09 24.40
N GLU A 309 37.92 -6.99 25.36
CA GLU A 309 36.75 -7.89 25.40
C GLU A 309 35.44 -7.10 25.31
N LYS A 310 35.21 -6.15 26.23
CA LYS A 310 34.02 -5.30 26.20
C LYS A 310 33.86 -4.49 24.92
N SER A 311 34.95 -4.17 24.24
CA SER A 311 34.89 -3.46 22.96
C SER A 311 34.50 -4.40 21.81
N ALA A 312 34.98 -5.64 21.85
CA ALA A 312 34.63 -6.68 20.88
C ALA A 312 33.18 -7.17 21.07
N GLU A 313 32.72 -7.33 22.31
CA GLU A 313 31.30 -7.59 22.65
C GLU A 313 30.40 -6.50 22.09
N ARG A 314 30.70 -5.22 22.36
CA ARG A 314 29.92 -4.10 21.79
C ARG A 314 29.94 -4.08 20.25
N GLY A 315 31.06 -4.45 19.65
CA GLY A 315 31.16 -4.60 18.20
C GLY A 315 30.24 -5.71 17.69
N SER A 316 30.16 -6.81 18.41
CA SER A 316 29.31 -7.97 18.11
C SER A 316 27.84 -7.59 18.18
N ASP A 317 27.42 -6.91 19.27
CA ASP A 317 26.07 -6.38 19.42
C ASP A 317 25.68 -5.45 18.25
N MET A 318 26.63 -4.63 17.78
CA MET A 318 26.39 -3.73 16.66
C MET A 318 26.21 -4.50 15.35
N VAL A 319 27.05 -5.49 15.09
CA VAL A 319 26.96 -6.38 13.92
C VAL A 319 25.64 -7.14 13.93
N GLU A 320 25.20 -7.65 15.08
CA GLU A 320 23.95 -8.38 15.22
C GLU A 320 22.72 -7.49 14.93
N ARG A 321 22.69 -6.26 15.44
CA ARG A 321 21.63 -5.27 15.13
C ARG A 321 21.59 -4.89 13.65
N VAL A 322 22.75 -4.87 13.01
CA VAL A 322 22.89 -4.59 11.59
C VAL A 322 22.45 -5.80 10.74
N LEU A 323 22.74 -7.02 11.19
CA LEU A 323 22.26 -8.27 10.58
C LEU A 323 20.75 -8.42 10.74
N SER A 324 20.17 -8.13 11.91
CA SER A 324 18.72 -8.22 12.11
C SER A 324 17.95 -7.27 11.20
N PHE A 325 18.53 -6.10 10.89
CA PHE A 325 18.03 -5.18 9.88
C PHE A 325 18.16 -5.72 8.44
N ALA A 326 19.34 -6.28 8.10
CA ALA A 326 19.62 -6.79 6.75
C ALA A 326 18.86 -8.06 6.38
N ARG A 327 18.51 -8.88 7.38
CA ARG A 327 17.91 -10.20 7.21
C ARG A 327 16.58 -10.17 6.45
N GLY A 328 15.84 -9.05 6.45
CA GLY A 328 14.48 -9.08 5.91
C GLY A 328 13.64 -10.16 6.62
N VAL A 329 12.39 -10.33 6.23
CA VAL A 329 11.39 -10.90 7.15
C VAL A 329 11.03 -12.35 6.85
N ASP A 330 12.07 -13.16 6.67
CA ASP A 330 11.93 -14.61 6.57
C ASP A 330 12.16 -15.23 7.96
N GLY A 331 11.22 -14.97 8.88
CA GLY A 331 11.09 -15.68 10.16
C GLY A 331 10.01 -16.76 10.10
N GLU A 332 10.11 -17.80 10.92
CA GLU A 332 9.07 -18.84 11.00
C GLU A 332 7.79 -18.28 11.63
N ARG A 333 6.71 -18.19 10.84
CA ARG A 333 5.42 -17.63 11.30
C ARG A 333 4.56 -18.68 12.00
N ARG A 334 4.62 -18.69 13.32
CA ARG A 334 3.78 -19.52 14.19
C ARG A 334 2.77 -18.68 14.97
N PRO A 335 1.66 -19.24 15.45
CA PRO A 335 0.78 -18.55 16.38
C PRO A 335 1.48 -18.33 17.72
N LEU A 336 1.58 -17.08 18.16
CA LEU A 336 2.32 -16.65 19.34
C LEU A 336 1.39 -16.11 20.42
N ASP A 337 1.76 -16.38 21.67
CA ASP A 337 1.22 -15.71 22.85
C ASP A 337 2.09 -14.48 23.15
N LEU A 338 1.47 -13.29 23.09
CA LEU A 338 2.16 -12.03 23.33
C LEU A 338 2.52 -11.81 24.80
N THR A 339 1.80 -12.45 25.73
CA THR A 339 2.03 -12.30 27.17
C THR A 339 3.46 -12.72 27.53
N GLY A 340 3.89 -13.90 27.07
CA GLY A 340 5.24 -14.40 27.34
C GLY A 340 6.35 -13.52 26.75
N ILE A 341 6.11 -12.91 25.58
CA ILE A 341 7.08 -12.00 24.96
C ILE A 341 7.21 -10.70 25.76
N VAL A 342 6.09 -10.17 26.25
CA VAL A 342 6.09 -8.94 27.06
C VAL A 342 6.77 -9.17 28.41
N GLU A 343 6.53 -10.31 29.06
CA GLU A 343 7.23 -10.69 30.31
C GLU A 343 8.76 -10.73 30.13
N GLU A 344 9.24 -11.29 29.02
CA GLU A 344 10.69 -11.32 28.71
C GLU A 344 11.25 -9.92 28.45
N VAL A 345 10.48 -9.03 27.82
CA VAL A 345 10.88 -7.63 27.59
C VAL A 345 10.89 -6.84 28.89
N GLU A 346 9.91 -7.05 29.77
CA GLU A 346 9.86 -6.43 31.10
C GLU A 346 11.13 -6.76 31.89
N GLN A 347 11.51 -8.04 31.93
CA GLN A 347 12.73 -8.47 32.62
C GLN A 347 13.98 -7.79 32.05
N LEU A 348 14.10 -7.69 30.73
CA LEU A 348 15.20 -6.99 30.06
C LEU A 348 15.24 -5.50 30.39
N VAL A 349 14.08 -4.85 30.46
CA VAL A 349 13.96 -3.42 30.81
C VAL A 349 14.39 -3.20 32.26
N GLU A 350 13.89 -4.01 33.19
CA GLU A 350 14.25 -3.92 34.62
C GLU A 350 15.75 -4.14 34.86
N GLU A 351 16.41 -5.03 34.11
CA GLU A 351 17.83 -5.32 34.26
C GLU A 351 18.75 -4.27 33.62
N SER A 352 18.29 -3.56 32.59
CA SER A 352 19.14 -2.69 31.75
C SER A 352 18.86 -1.19 31.84
N PHE A 353 17.69 -0.76 32.32
CA PHE A 353 17.30 0.66 32.32
C PHE A 353 17.65 1.33 33.67
N PRO A 354 17.85 2.66 33.69
CA PRO A 354 18.02 3.40 34.93
C PRO A 354 16.80 3.24 35.86
N SER A 355 17.04 3.19 37.17
CA SER A 355 15.99 3.07 38.20
C SER A 355 14.97 4.22 38.21
N GLU A 356 15.28 5.31 37.54
CA GLU A 356 14.46 6.51 37.36
C GLU A 356 13.37 6.34 36.29
N ILE A 357 13.42 5.27 35.49
CA ILE A 357 12.37 4.94 34.52
C ILE A 357 11.45 3.89 35.14
N VAL A 358 10.16 4.23 35.26
CA VAL A 358 9.12 3.31 35.73
C VAL A 358 8.52 2.59 34.52
N PHE A 359 8.58 1.27 34.53
CA PHE A 359 7.93 0.42 33.53
C PHE A 359 6.54 0.00 34.03
N GLU A 360 5.51 0.15 33.20
CA GLU A 360 4.14 -0.28 33.48
C GLU A 360 3.59 -1.08 32.30
N ASP A 361 3.15 -2.32 32.54
CA ASP A 361 2.50 -3.15 31.56
C ASP A 361 0.98 -3.28 31.84
N HIS A 362 0.18 -3.26 30.78
CA HIS A 362 -1.27 -3.45 30.83
C HIS A 362 -1.71 -4.39 29.71
N LEU A 363 -1.58 -5.68 29.98
CA LEU A 363 -2.07 -6.77 29.12
C LEU A 363 -3.50 -7.15 29.51
N LEU A 364 -4.38 -7.35 28.53
CA LEU A 364 -5.70 -7.95 28.77
C LEU A 364 -5.56 -9.48 28.80
N ASP A 365 -6.22 -10.15 29.74
CA ASP A 365 -6.10 -11.60 30.01
C ASP A 365 -6.52 -12.53 28.84
N ASP A 366 -7.14 -12.00 27.78
CA ASP A 366 -7.71 -12.77 26.66
C ASP A 366 -7.34 -12.14 25.30
N LEU A 367 -6.03 -12.00 25.05
CA LEU A 367 -5.52 -11.53 23.77
C LEU A 367 -5.57 -12.67 22.73
N PRO A 368 -6.13 -12.43 21.53
CA PRO A 368 -6.07 -13.41 20.46
C PRO A 368 -4.61 -13.59 20.01
N PRO A 369 -4.21 -14.81 19.64
CA PRO A 369 -2.84 -15.09 19.21
C PRO A 369 -2.51 -14.33 17.93
N VAL A 370 -1.23 -13.99 17.76
CA VAL A 370 -0.73 -13.33 16.54
C VAL A 370 0.16 -14.30 15.79
N ARG A 371 0.05 -14.37 14.46
CA ARG A 371 1.01 -15.15 13.66
C ARG A 371 2.28 -14.34 13.43
N GLY A 372 3.40 -14.84 13.93
CA GLY A 372 4.69 -14.20 13.75
C GLY A 372 5.87 -15.02 14.23
N ASP A 373 7.02 -14.37 14.17
CA ASP A 373 8.27 -14.84 14.75
C ASP A 373 8.48 -14.17 16.12
N ALA A 374 8.69 -14.98 17.16
CA ALA A 374 8.76 -14.50 18.54
C ALA A 374 9.94 -13.56 18.75
N THR A 375 11.10 -13.90 18.19
CA THR A 375 12.33 -13.12 18.29
C THR A 375 12.18 -11.79 17.55
N GLN A 376 11.50 -11.79 16.40
CA GLN A 376 11.25 -10.55 15.67
C GLN A 376 10.27 -9.62 16.40
N LEU A 377 9.18 -10.16 16.99
CA LEU A 377 8.26 -9.35 17.79
C LEU A 377 8.92 -8.83 19.07
N GLN A 378 9.74 -9.65 19.73
CA GLN A 378 10.56 -9.22 20.87
C GLN A 378 11.49 -8.07 20.47
N GLN A 379 12.16 -8.17 19.31
CA GLN A 379 13.02 -7.12 18.78
C GLN A 379 12.27 -5.81 18.54
N VAL A 380 11.01 -5.86 18.07
CA VAL A 380 10.17 -4.67 17.92
C VAL A 380 9.98 -3.98 19.26
N LEU A 381 9.58 -4.73 20.29
CA LEU A 381 9.34 -4.17 21.62
C LEU A 381 10.62 -3.64 22.25
N VAL A 382 11.73 -4.36 22.18
CA VAL A 382 13.02 -3.91 22.70
C VAL A 382 13.49 -2.63 22.01
N ASN A 383 13.37 -2.53 20.69
CA ASN A 383 13.77 -1.32 19.95
C ASN A 383 12.91 -0.11 20.34
N LEU A 384 11.60 -0.29 20.51
CA LEU A 384 10.71 0.78 20.97
C LEU A 384 11.04 1.20 22.42
N SER A 385 11.25 0.23 23.32
CA SER A 385 11.63 0.50 24.71
C SER A 385 12.98 1.22 24.83
N VAL A 386 13.97 0.85 24.01
CA VAL A 386 15.28 1.52 23.99
C VAL A 386 15.15 2.96 23.48
N ASN A 387 14.34 3.19 22.45
CA ASN A 387 14.07 4.56 21.97
C ASN A 387 13.39 5.42 23.03
N ALA A 388 12.42 4.84 23.75
CA ALA A 388 11.74 5.48 24.87
C ALA A 388 12.73 5.84 25.99
N ARG A 389 13.60 4.91 26.40
CA ARG A 389 14.68 5.18 27.37
C ARG A 389 15.55 6.34 26.94
N ASP A 390 16.01 6.32 25.70
CA ASP A 390 16.89 7.35 25.16
C ASP A 390 16.17 8.70 24.97
N ALA A 391 14.84 8.74 25.04
CA ALA A 391 14.03 9.96 25.04
C ALA A 391 13.72 10.47 26.47
N MET A 392 14.08 9.72 27.51
CA MET A 392 13.86 10.03 28.92
C MET A 392 15.18 10.06 29.73
N PRO A 393 16.15 10.93 29.40
CA PRO A 393 17.45 10.98 30.07
C PRO A 393 17.36 11.34 31.56
N ASP A 394 16.35 12.10 31.96
CA ASP A 394 16.09 12.51 33.35
C ASP A 394 15.12 11.56 34.11
N GLY A 395 14.78 10.42 33.51
CA GLY A 395 13.75 9.50 34.01
C GLY A 395 12.35 9.80 33.46
N GLY A 396 11.40 8.92 33.75
CA GLY A 396 10.05 9.02 33.19
C GLY A 396 9.25 7.73 33.34
N ARG A 397 8.18 7.59 32.55
CA ARG A 397 7.34 6.40 32.54
C ARG A 397 7.26 5.80 31.14
N LEU A 398 7.57 4.51 31.04
CA LEU A 398 7.38 3.68 29.85
C LEU A 398 6.18 2.77 30.09
N THR A 399 5.14 2.91 29.27
CA THR A 399 3.92 2.11 29.39
C THR A 399 3.72 1.22 28.17
N LEU A 400 3.54 -0.08 28.38
CA LEU A 400 3.22 -1.06 27.33
C LEU A 400 1.78 -1.56 27.52
N ARG A 401 0.92 -1.38 26.52
CA ARG A 401 -0.47 -1.87 26.56
C ARG A 401 -0.76 -2.75 25.36
N ALA A 402 -1.44 -3.87 25.55
CA ALA A 402 -1.90 -4.71 24.45
C ALA A 402 -3.39 -5.00 24.56
N ARG A 403 -4.13 -4.80 23.46
CA ARG A 403 -5.57 -5.05 23.39
C ARG A 403 -6.01 -5.55 22.02
N ALA A 404 -7.04 -6.39 21.99
CA ALA A 404 -7.75 -6.71 20.75
C ALA A 404 -8.57 -5.50 20.28
N VAL A 405 -8.52 -5.20 18.98
CA VAL A 405 -9.24 -4.09 18.33
C VAL A 405 -9.81 -4.60 17.01
N HIS A 406 -11.08 -4.31 16.77
CA HIS A 406 -11.70 -4.49 15.46
C HIS A 406 -11.67 -3.16 14.71
N LEU A 407 -10.99 -3.09 13.57
CA LEU A 407 -10.91 -1.89 12.74
C LEU A 407 -12.02 -1.90 11.70
N THR A 408 -12.84 -0.84 11.70
CA THR A 408 -13.89 -0.62 10.69
C THR A 408 -13.35 0.14 9.47
N GLU A 409 -14.13 0.22 8.40
CA GLU A 409 -13.78 1.04 7.22
C GLU A 409 -13.62 2.54 7.55
N GLU A 410 -14.31 3.05 8.56
CA GLU A 410 -14.13 4.44 9.03
C GLU A 410 -12.83 4.60 9.83
N ASP A 411 -12.45 3.62 10.65
CA ASP A 411 -11.21 3.67 11.44
C ASP A 411 -9.97 3.63 10.56
N VAL A 412 -10.01 2.86 9.47
CA VAL A 412 -8.92 2.73 8.49
C VAL A 412 -8.62 4.07 7.80
N ARG A 413 -9.61 4.95 7.62
CA ARG A 413 -9.39 6.29 7.02
C ARG A 413 -8.56 7.23 7.89
N LEU A 414 -8.56 7.01 9.20
CA LEU A 414 -7.83 7.83 10.18
C LEU A 414 -6.45 7.25 10.54
N LEU A 415 -6.07 6.11 9.94
CA LEU A 415 -4.83 5.39 10.21
C LEU A 415 -3.86 5.49 9.02
N PRO A 416 -2.54 5.35 9.25
CA PRO A 416 -1.54 5.44 8.19
C PRO A 416 -1.72 4.42 7.06
N ASP A 417 -1.25 4.79 5.86
CA ASP A 417 -1.40 4.02 4.61
C ASP A 417 -0.99 2.54 4.77
N GLY A 418 -1.93 1.61 4.55
CA GLY A 418 -1.72 0.15 4.63
C GLY A 418 -2.64 -0.60 5.61
N ALA A 419 -3.42 0.12 6.43
CA ALA A 419 -4.44 -0.47 7.29
C ALA A 419 -5.60 -1.06 6.46
N ALA A 420 -6.09 -2.23 6.85
CA ALA A 420 -7.28 -2.86 6.28
C ALA A 420 -8.32 -3.12 7.39
N PRO A 421 -9.62 -3.15 7.09
CA PRO A 421 -10.63 -3.52 8.07
C PRO A 421 -10.43 -4.97 8.51
N GLY A 422 -10.57 -5.24 9.81
CA GLY A 422 -10.37 -6.59 10.35
C GLY A 422 -10.06 -6.63 11.85
N ASP A 423 -9.79 -7.84 12.34
CA ASP A 423 -9.40 -8.09 13.73
C ASP A 423 -7.88 -7.96 13.89
N TYR A 424 -7.47 -7.06 14.79
CA TYR A 424 -6.06 -6.78 15.07
C TYR A 424 -5.80 -6.85 16.58
N VAL A 425 -4.56 -7.19 16.93
CA VAL A 425 -3.99 -6.89 18.24
C VAL A 425 -3.22 -5.58 18.13
N ARG A 426 -3.64 -4.59 18.91
CA ARG A 426 -2.95 -3.30 19.06
C ARG A 426 -2.02 -3.37 20.25
N ILE A 427 -0.73 -3.16 20.00
CA ILE A 427 0.32 -3.01 21.01
C ILE A 427 0.74 -1.54 21.02
N CYS A 428 0.56 -0.88 22.15
CA CYS A 428 0.86 0.52 22.38
C CYS A 428 2.10 0.62 23.28
N VAL A 429 3.15 1.27 22.80
CA VAL A 429 4.36 1.60 23.58
C VAL A 429 4.42 3.12 23.73
N GLU A 430 4.19 3.60 24.95
CA GLU A 430 4.08 5.03 25.29
C GLU A 430 5.22 5.44 26.23
N ASP A 431 5.90 6.53 25.89
CA ASP A 431 6.90 7.17 26.73
C ASP A 431 6.53 8.62 27.06
N THR A 432 7.02 9.11 28.20
CA THR A 432 6.86 10.50 28.63
C THR A 432 8.13 11.33 28.38
N GLY A 433 8.84 11.04 27.29
CA GLY A 433 10.10 11.66 26.94
C GLY A 433 9.97 13.01 26.21
N GLU A 434 11.04 13.41 25.53
CA GLU A 434 11.13 14.70 24.83
C GLU A 434 10.23 14.81 23.57
N GLY A 435 9.65 13.70 23.10
CA GLY A 435 8.81 13.69 21.90
C GLY A 435 9.58 13.88 20.58
N ILE A 436 8.86 13.81 19.46
CA ILE A 436 9.38 13.91 18.09
C ILE A 436 8.73 15.11 17.40
N PRO A 437 9.52 16.04 16.82
CA PRO A 437 8.97 17.19 16.11
C PRO A 437 8.24 16.77 14.82
N PRO A 438 7.18 17.50 14.40
CA PRO A 438 6.34 17.13 13.25
C PRO A 438 7.12 16.93 11.94
N ASP A 439 8.13 17.77 11.69
CA ASP A 439 8.97 17.74 10.48
C ASP A 439 9.82 16.46 10.35
N ALA A 440 10.00 15.72 11.46
CA ALA A 440 10.78 14.50 11.52
C ALA A 440 9.91 13.23 11.45
N LEU A 441 8.61 13.30 11.75
CA LEU A 441 7.71 12.14 11.83
C LEU A 441 7.69 11.29 10.54
N ASP A 442 7.73 11.93 9.38
CA ASP A 442 7.76 11.23 8.09
C ASP A 442 9.09 10.51 7.81
N LYS A 443 10.17 10.92 8.50
CA LYS A 443 11.55 10.46 8.26
C LYS A 443 12.06 9.49 9.32
N ILE A 444 11.39 9.36 10.47
CA ILE A 444 11.88 8.51 11.57
C ILE A 444 12.02 7.02 11.19
N PHE A 445 11.29 6.58 10.16
CA PHE A 445 11.37 5.22 9.63
C PHE A 445 12.34 5.08 8.45
N GLU A 446 13.06 6.14 8.07
CA GLU A 446 14.14 6.07 7.09
C GLU A 446 15.40 5.45 7.72
N PRO A 447 16.09 4.52 7.04
CA PRO A 447 17.34 3.96 7.54
C PRO A 447 18.41 5.03 7.76
N PHE A 448 19.17 4.91 8.85
CA PHE A 448 20.24 5.84 9.27
C PHE A 448 19.75 7.25 9.63
N PHE A 449 18.44 7.51 9.62
CA PHE A 449 17.90 8.75 10.15
C PHE A 449 17.96 8.72 11.68
N SER A 450 18.67 9.68 12.26
CA SER A 450 18.78 9.86 13.70
C SER A 450 18.85 11.34 14.01
N THR A 451 18.12 11.78 15.04
CA THR A 451 18.24 13.11 15.63
C THR A 451 19.29 13.14 16.75
N LYS A 452 19.92 12.00 17.06
CA LYS A 452 20.88 11.81 18.15
C LYS A 452 22.29 11.56 17.62
N ASP A 453 23.31 12.15 18.27
CA ASP A 453 24.73 12.08 17.85
C ASP A 453 25.31 10.65 17.86
N ASP A 454 24.86 9.78 18.78
CA ASP A 454 25.29 8.37 18.90
C ASP A 454 24.26 7.36 18.37
N GLY A 455 23.17 7.84 17.75
CA GLY A 455 22.08 6.98 17.28
C GLY A 455 22.39 6.33 15.93
N THR A 456 22.30 5.00 15.85
CA THR A 456 22.55 4.26 14.60
C THR A 456 21.50 4.52 13.51
N GLY A 457 20.32 5.03 13.89
CA GLY A 457 19.20 5.29 12.97
C GLY A 457 18.58 4.03 12.35
N LEU A 458 18.88 2.85 12.91
CA LEU A 458 18.38 1.56 12.40
C LEU A 458 17.22 0.97 13.22
N GLY A 459 16.99 1.45 14.45
CA GLY A 459 15.98 0.87 15.35
C GLY A 459 14.55 0.95 14.80
N LEU A 460 14.06 2.16 14.50
CA LEU A 460 12.69 2.37 14.02
C LEU A 460 12.46 1.84 12.60
N SER A 461 13.47 1.88 11.73
CA SER A 461 13.37 1.28 10.39
C SER A 461 13.30 -0.25 10.45
N THR A 462 13.97 -0.89 11.43
CA THR A 462 13.82 -2.32 11.72
C THR A 462 12.41 -2.63 12.23
N VAL A 463 11.91 -1.84 13.18
CA VAL A 463 10.55 -1.97 13.73
C VAL A 463 9.51 -1.91 12.60
N TYR A 464 9.59 -0.91 11.72
CA TYR A 464 8.70 -0.76 10.57
C TYR A 464 8.73 -1.98 9.65
N SER A 465 9.92 -2.51 9.36
CA SER A 465 10.10 -3.64 8.46
C SER A 465 9.53 -4.94 9.03
N ILE A 466 9.76 -5.20 10.32
CA ILE A 466 9.22 -6.37 11.02
C ILE A 466 7.69 -6.28 11.09
N VAL A 467 7.11 -5.13 11.43
CA VAL A 467 5.65 -5.03 11.54
C VAL A 467 4.97 -5.19 10.18
N THR A 468 5.47 -4.50 9.14
CA THR A 468 4.89 -4.53 7.79
C THR A 468 4.85 -5.94 7.22
N SER A 469 5.93 -6.68 7.39
CA SER A 469 6.05 -8.04 6.89
C SER A 469 5.18 -9.05 7.64
N HIS A 470 4.91 -8.83 8.93
CA HIS A 470 3.89 -9.56 9.68
C HIS A 470 2.46 -9.24 9.24
N GLY A 471 2.27 -8.41 8.21
CA GLY A 471 0.97 -7.98 7.73
C GLY A 471 0.34 -6.90 8.63
N GLY A 472 1.16 -6.31 9.51
CA GLY A 472 0.77 -5.24 10.40
C GLY A 472 1.14 -3.86 9.88
N PHE A 473 0.80 -2.83 10.64
CA PHE A 473 1.19 -1.44 10.38
C PHE A 473 1.47 -0.70 11.68
N ILE A 474 2.13 0.45 11.58
CA ILE A 474 2.52 1.27 12.74
C ILE A 474 1.93 2.66 12.60
N ASN A 475 1.31 3.14 13.67
CA ASN A 475 0.90 4.52 13.84
C ASN A 475 1.74 5.19 14.94
N VAL A 476 2.04 6.48 14.76
CA VAL A 476 2.85 7.24 15.72
C VAL A 476 2.12 8.52 16.07
N GLN A 477 2.02 8.79 17.37
CA GLN A 477 1.51 10.03 17.92
C GLN A 477 2.60 10.60 18.82
N SER A 478 3.06 11.81 18.52
CA SER A 478 4.10 12.46 19.32
C SER A 478 3.90 13.96 19.33
N GLU A 479 4.13 14.57 20.49
CA GLU A 479 4.19 16.02 20.68
C GLU A 479 5.50 16.36 21.37
N GLU A 480 6.19 17.39 20.86
CA GLU A 480 7.48 17.82 21.40
C GLU A 480 7.32 18.30 22.87
N GLY A 481 7.98 17.60 23.78
CA GLY A 481 7.93 17.83 25.24
C GLY A 481 6.90 17.02 26.01
N ASP A 482 5.97 16.33 25.35
CA ASP A 482 4.89 15.55 25.99
C ASP A 482 5.04 14.02 25.77
N GLY A 483 6.02 13.59 24.96
CA GLY A 483 6.39 12.19 24.78
C GLY A 483 5.97 11.59 23.44
N THR A 484 6.10 10.27 23.32
CA THR A 484 5.79 9.54 22.10
C THR A 484 4.98 8.29 22.39
N CYS A 485 4.00 8.02 21.51
CA CYS A 485 3.20 6.81 21.52
C CYS A 485 3.32 6.11 20.17
N PHE A 486 3.84 4.88 20.19
CA PHE A 486 3.89 3.98 19.05
C PHE A 486 2.78 2.92 19.16
N ASP A 487 1.85 2.94 18.22
CA ASP A 487 0.80 1.95 18.07
C ASP A 487 1.16 0.95 16.96
N VAL A 488 1.46 -0.28 17.36
CA VAL A 488 1.74 -1.41 16.46
C VAL A 488 0.48 -2.27 16.33
N PHE A 489 0.00 -2.44 15.11
CA PHE A 489 -1.16 -3.27 14.80
C PHE A 489 -0.72 -4.55 14.12
N LEU A 490 -1.09 -5.70 14.67
CA LEU A 490 -0.80 -7.02 14.10
C LEU A 490 -2.11 -7.80 13.87
N PRO A 491 -2.29 -8.48 12.74
CA PRO A 491 -3.52 -9.23 12.46
C PRO A 491 -3.70 -10.37 13.46
N ALA A 492 -4.92 -10.47 14.02
CA ALA A 492 -5.28 -11.54 14.95
C ALA A 492 -5.43 -12.89 14.22
N SER A 493 -5.09 -13.98 14.90
CA SER A 493 -5.22 -15.34 14.42
C SER A 493 -6.23 -16.12 15.26
N ASP A 494 -6.98 -17.01 14.61
CA ASP A 494 -7.89 -17.95 15.29
C ASP A 494 -7.19 -19.27 15.69
N GLU A 495 -5.93 -19.47 15.27
CA GLU A 495 -5.15 -20.68 15.57
C GLU A 495 -4.55 -20.62 16.98
N ALA A 496 -4.84 -21.62 17.81
CA ALA A 496 -4.34 -21.69 19.18
C ALA A 496 -2.79 -21.64 19.22
N PRO A 497 -2.19 -20.89 20.18
CA PRO A 497 -0.74 -20.81 20.32
C PRO A 497 -0.14 -22.19 20.53
N VAL A 498 0.91 -22.49 19.78
CA VAL A 498 1.68 -23.73 19.98
C VAL A 498 2.53 -23.49 21.21
N ALA A 499 2.17 -24.13 22.33
CA ALA A 499 2.96 -24.06 23.55
C ALA A 499 4.42 -24.45 23.24
N GLU A 500 5.35 -23.53 23.48
CA GLU A 500 6.76 -23.88 23.46
C GLU A 500 7.02 -24.92 24.53
N GLU A 501 7.27 -26.14 24.10
CA GLU A 501 7.98 -27.11 24.90
C GLU A 501 9.42 -26.58 24.99
N LYS A 502 9.67 -25.68 25.96
CA LYS A 502 11.02 -25.29 26.38
C LYS A 502 11.75 -26.58 26.68
N ALA A 503 12.50 -27.08 25.70
CA ALA A 503 13.43 -28.18 25.85
C ALA A 503 14.57 -27.68 26.73
N ARG A 504 14.31 -27.59 28.04
CA ARG A 504 15.34 -27.62 29.06
C ARG A 504 15.97 -29.00 29.01
N ALA A 505 16.94 -29.17 28.12
CA ALA A 505 17.98 -30.15 28.31
C ALA A 505 18.84 -29.67 29.49
N ASN A 506 18.35 -29.87 30.71
CA ASN A 506 19.20 -29.89 31.91
C ASN A 506 20.05 -31.17 31.85
N GLY A 507 21.04 -31.19 30.96
CA GLY A 507 22.16 -32.11 31.01
C GLY A 507 23.10 -31.65 32.11
N THR A 508 23.11 -32.37 33.23
CA THR A 508 24.12 -32.13 34.28
C THR A 508 25.50 -32.39 33.69
N PRO A 509 26.52 -31.52 33.87
CA PRO A 509 27.83 -31.77 33.30
C PRO A 509 28.44 -33.02 33.92
N ALA A 510 28.61 -34.06 33.12
CA ALA A 510 29.34 -35.24 33.51
C ALA A 510 30.82 -34.87 33.66
N ARG A 511 31.29 -34.88 34.91
CA ARG A 511 32.70 -34.74 35.26
C ARG A 511 33.57 -35.74 34.48
N GLY A 512 34.58 -35.20 33.80
CA GLY A 512 35.92 -35.75 33.75
C GLY A 512 36.16 -36.86 32.73
N VAL A 513 36.53 -36.49 31.51
CA VAL A 513 37.36 -37.31 30.63
C VAL A 513 38.42 -36.39 30.03
N THR A 514 39.68 -36.82 30.06
CA THR A 514 40.79 -36.21 29.32
C THR A 514 40.49 -36.33 27.82
N ARG A 515 40.07 -35.25 27.16
CA ARG A 515 39.55 -35.27 25.77
C ARG A 515 40.65 -35.15 24.71
N ASN A 516 41.43 -36.21 24.47
CA ASN A 516 42.40 -36.20 23.36
C ASN A 516 41.74 -36.46 21.98
N GLU A 517 40.51 -35.97 21.79
CA GLU A 517 39.71 -36.11 20.57
C GLU A 517 40.17 -35.09 19.54
N ARG A 518 40.27 -35.52 18.27
CA ARG A 518 40.71 -34.62 17.19
C ARG A 518 39.54 -33.85 16.61
N VAL A 519 39.68 -32.53 16.57
CA VAL A 519 38.69 -31.62 15.97
C VAL A 519 39.32 -31.00 14.73
N LEU A 520 38.71 -31.23 13.56
CA LEU A 520 39.18 -30.66 12.30
C LEU A 520 38.51 -29.31 12.06
N VAL A 521 39.29 -28.24 11.95
CA VAL A 521 38.82 -26.87 11.67
C VAL A 521 39.10 -26.53 10.21
N VAL A 522 38.05 -26.19 9.47
CA VAL A 522 38.09 -25.82 8.06
C VAL A 522 37.61 -24.37 7.92
N ASP A 523 38.52 -23.46 7.63
CA ASP A 523 38.22 -22.04 7.44
C ASP A 523 39.31 -21.45 6.53
N ASP A 524 38.97 -20.58 5.58
CA ASP A 524 39.93 -20.01 4.63
C ASP A 524 40.79 -18.92 5.28
N GLU A 525 40.32 -18.31 6.38
CA GLU A 525 41.04 -17.28 7.11
C GLU A 525 42.07 -17.86 8.10
N ALA A 526 43.34 -17.59 7.83
CA ALA A 526 44.45 -18.08 8.66
C ALA A 526 44.35 -17.67 10.15
N LEU A 527 43.85 -16.45 10.42
CA LEU A 527 43.69 -15.93 11.78
C LEU A 527 42.61 -16.67 12.57
N ILE A 528 41.51 -17.06 11.90
CA ILE A 528 40.44 -17.85 12.52
C ILE A 528 40.97 -19.26 12.83
N ARG A 529 41.70 -19.88 11.89
CA ARG A 529 42.34 -21.19 12.12
C ARG A 529 43.32 -21.18 13.29
N GLU A 530 44.23 -20.20 13.35
CA GLU A 530 45.23 -20.09 14.43
C GLU A 530 44.57 -19.85 15.81
N SER A 531 43.52 -19.03 15.83
CA SER A 531 42.76 -18.75 17.07
C SER A 531 41.99 -19.99 17.54
N ALA A 532 41.28 -20.66 16.63
CA ALA A 532 40.54 -21.88 16.92
C ALA A 532 41.47 -23.02 17.37
N GLU A 533 42.62 -23.20 16.71
CA GLU A 533 43.65 -24.16 17.11
C GLU A 533 44.07 -23.92 18.57
N THR A 534 44.45 -22.68 18.91
CA THR A 534 44.91 -22.35 20.26
C THR A 534 43.81 -22.57 21.32
N VAL A 535 42.56 -22.22 21.00
CA VAL A 535 41.42 -22.38 21.90
C VAL A 535 41.09 -23.86 22.12
N LEU A 536 41.11 -24.67 21.06
CA LEU A 536 40.86 -26.10 21.13
C LEU A 536 41.93 -26.83 21.95
N GLU A 537 43.22 -26.48 21.75
CA GLU A 537 44.32 -27.01 22.57
C GLU A 537 44.12 -26.68 24.06
N THR A 538 43.68 -25.45 24.35
CA THR A 538 43.44 -24.98 25.72
C THR A 538 42.25 -25.69 26.36
N CYS A 539 41.22 -25.99 25.57
CA CYS A 539 40.07 -26.81 25.98
C CYS A 539 40.42 -28.31 26.10
N GLY A 540 41.63 -28.71 25.72
CA GLY A 540 42.15 -30.07 25.86
C GLY A 540 41.96 -30.97 24.63
N TYR A 541 41.38 -30.45 23.54
CA TYR A 541 41.22 -31.13 22.26
C TYR A 541 42.51 -31.16 21.44
N ALA A 542 42.59 -32.03 20.44
CA ALA A 542 43.70 -32.11 19.49
C ALA A 542 43.31 -31.52 18.12
N PRO A 543 43.47 -30.21 17.89
CA PRO A 543 43.04 -29.59 16.64
C PRO A 543 43.84 -30.07 15.42
N LEU A 544 43.15 -30.15 14.29
CA LEU A 544 43.73 -30.23 12.95
C LEU A 544 43.16 -29.06 12.15
N THR A 545 43.96 -28.35 11.38
CA THR A 545 43.50 -27.19 10.60
C THR A 545 43.65 -27.45 9.10
N ALA A 546 42.66 -27.02 8.33
CA ALA A 546 42.64 -27.09 6.87
C ALA A 546 42.19 -25.74 6.30
N ALA A 547 42.85 -25.28 5.24
CA ALA A 547 42.50 -24.04 4.55
C ALA A 547 41.37 -24.20 3.52
N ASP A 548 41.12 -25.43 3.06
CA ASP A 548 40.11 -25.75 2.06
C ASP A 548 39.57 -27.18 2.23
N LEU A 549 38.52 -27.50 1.47
CA LEU A 549 37.85 -28.80 1.50
C LEU A 549 38.78 -29.96 1.10
N ASP A 550 39.70 -29.76 0.14
CA ASP A 550 40.59 -30.82 -0.32
C ASP A 550 41.60 -31.21 0.77
N GLU A 551 42.17 -30.21 1.46
CA GLU A 551 43.05 -30.42 2.62
C GLU A 551 42.28 -31.05 3.79
N ALA A 552 41.05 -30.58 4.04
CA ALA A 552 40.19 -31.13 5.09
C ALA A 552 39.90 -32.62 4.89
N LEU A 553 39.55 -33.01 3.67
CA LEU A 553 39.30 -34.41 3.31
C LEU A 553 40.57 -35.26 3.43
N HIS A 554 41.73 -34.72 3.04
CA HIS A 554 43.00 -35.43 3.20
C HIS A 554 43.34 -35.68 4.68
N LEU A 555 43.17 -34.67 5.53
CA LEU A 555 43.41 -34.79 6.97
C LEU A 555 42.41 -35.74 7.64
N PHE A 556 41.16 -35.72 7.19
CA PHE A 556 40.11 -36.64 7.64
C PHE A 556 40.38 -38.10 7.28
N GLU A 557 40.94 -38.38 6.10
CA GLU A 557 41.34 -39.74 5.72
C GLU A 557 42.61 -40.21 6.46
N ALA A 558 43.51 -39.27 6.80
CA ALA A 558 44.78 -39.57 7.45
C ALA A 558 44.68 -39.73 8.98
N HIS A 559 43.66 -39.16 9.61
CA HIS A 559 43.51 -39.10 11.07
C HIS A 559 42.12 -39.54 11.52
N ASP A 560 42.04 -40.07 12.73
CA ASP A 560 40.76 -40.34 13.39
C ASP A 560 40.24 -39.01 13.97
N VAL A 561 39.25 -38.42 13.28
CA VAL A 561 38.62 -37.12 13.60
C VAL A 561 37.28 -37.37 14.30
N GLY A 562 37.08 -36.71 15.45
CA GLY A 562 35.87 -36.82 16.27
C GLY A 562 34.80 -35.78 15.95
N ALA A 563 35.19 -34.59 15.49
CA ALA A 563 34.27 -33.55 15.02
C ALA A 563 34.92 -32.69 13.93
N VAL A 564 34.09 -32.11 13.05
CA VAL A 564 34.52 -31.13 12.04
C VAL A 564 33.84 -29.80 12.32
N LEU A 565 34.62 -28.72 12.41
CA LEU A 565 34.18 -27.34 12.50
C LEU A 565 34.44 -26.68 11.14
N THR A 566 33.42 -26.10 10.49
CA THR A 566 33.59 -25.46 9.18
C THR A 566 32.95 -24.08 9.12
N GLY A 567 33.68 -23.09 8.61
CA GLY A 567 33.17 -21.74 8.35
C GLY A 567 32.36 -21.66 7.06
N VAL A 568 31.34 -20.80 7.03
CA VAL A 568 30.58 -20.47 5.80
C VAL A 568 31.05 -19.13 5.24
N SER A 569 31.58 -19.14 4.01
CA SER A 569 31.89 -17.93 3.23
C SER A 569 30.60 -17.25 2.71
N LEU A 570 30.68 -15.97 2.33
CA LEU A 570 29.57 -15.10 1.88
C LEU A 570 28.60 -15.74 0.86
N ASP A 571 29.13 -16.63 0.02
CA ASP A 571 28.50 -17.30 -1.11
C ASP A 571 27.61 -18.49 -0.69
N GLY A 572 27.73 -18.97 0.56
CA GLY A 572 27.03 -20.14 1.09
C GLY A 572 27.54 -21.48 0.55
N THR A 573 28.34 -21.49 -0.51
CA THR A 573 28.79 -22.70 -1.21
C THR A 573 29.78 -23.54 -0.40
N ASP A 574 30.71 -22.94 0.35
CA ASP A 574 31.85 -23.68 0.91
C ASP A 574 31.47 -24.59 2.10
N GLY A 575 30.68 -24.08 3.05
CA GLY A 575 30.24 -24.85 4.23
C GLY A 575 29.22 -25.95 3.89
N LEU A 576 28.31 -25.69 2.96
CA LEU A 576 27.31 -26.67 2.49
C LEU A 576 27.94 -27.79 1.65
N GLU A 577 28.87 -27.44 0.75
CA GLU A 577 29.64 -28.42 -0.01
C GLU A 577 30.51 -29.28 0.92
N THR A 578 31.09 -28.68 1.96
CA THR A 578 31.85 -29.39 3.00
C THR A 578 30.98 -30.41 3.73
N VAL A 579 29.81 -30.01 4.25
CA VAL A 579 28.88 -30.92 4.93
C VAL A 579 28.48 -32.08 4.00
N ARG A 580 28.10 -31.80 2.75
CA ARG A 580 27.72 -32.82 1.77
C ARG A 580 28.88 -33.78 1.46
N ALA A 581 30.09 -33.25 1.25
CA ALA A 581 31.27 -34.04 0.91
C ALA A 581 31.69 -35.01 2.03
N PHE A 582 31.49 -34.62 3.30
CA PHE A 582 31.71 -35.51 4.44
C PHE A 582 30.61 -36.58 4.57
N LYS A 583 29.33 -36.19 4.42
CA LYS A 583 28.20 -37.14 4.52
C LYS A 583 28.18 -38.15 3.36
N GLU A 584 28.49 -37.74 2.13
CA GLU A 584 28.59 -38.64 0.96
C GLU A 584 29.66 -39.72 1.12
N ARG A 585 30.73 -39.43 1.87
CA ARG A 585 31.79 -40.39 2.19
C ARG A 585 31.43 -41.31 3.37
N GLY A 586 30.23 -41.20 3.92
CA GLY A 586 29.74 -42.03 5.01
C GLY A 586 30.35 -41.69 6.36
N ALA A 587 30.84 -40.46 6.53
CA ALA A 587 31.33 -39.97 7.82
C ALA A 587 30.18 -40.01 8.85
N SER A 588 30.35 -40.78 9.93
CA SER A 588 29.49 -40.72 11.13
C SER A 588 29.88 -39.58 12.06
N VAL A 589 30.76 -38.69 11.59
CA VAL A 589 31.41 -37.67 12.39
C VAL A 589 30.51 -36.46 12.35
N PRO A 590 30.23 -35.84 13.50
CA PRO A 590 29.42 -34.64 13.53
C PRO A 590 30.14 -33.47 12.85
N VAL A 591 29.38 -32.73 12.04
CA VAL A 591 29.84 -31.54 11.35
C VAL A 591 29.10 -30.34 11.95
N ILE A 592 29.87 -29.39 12.50
CA ILE A 592 29.41 -28.16 13.11
C ILE A 592 29.70 -27.02 12.13
N VAL A 593 28.67 -26.26 11.80
CA VAL A 593 28.77 -25.15 10.84
C VAL A 593 28.80 -23.81 11.56
N CYS A 594 29.85 -23.03 11.35
CA CYS A 594 30.05 -21.69 11.88
C CYS A 594 29.60 -20.63 10.85
N SER A 595 28.49 -19.94 11.09
CA SER A 595 27.91 -18.98 10.13
C SER A 595 27.49 -17.66 10.78
N GLY A 596 27.68 -16.55 10.06
CA GLY A 596 27.10 -15.24 10.42
C GLY A 596 25.69 -15.00 9.85
N ARG A 597 25.13 -15.93 9.06
CA ARG A 597 23.79 -15.82 8.43
C ARG A 597 22.75 -16.71 9.13
N ALA A 598 21.48 -16.27 9.09
CA ALA A 598 20.34 -16.93 9.71
C ALA A 598 19.71 -18.07 8.88
N ASP A 599 18.98 -18.92 9.60
CA ASP A 599 17.99 -19.98 9.29
C ASP A 599 17.89 -20.60 7.91
N SER A 600 17.89 -19.87 6.79
CA SER A 600 17.80 -20.47 5.45
C SER A 600 19.02 -21.35 5.12
N GLN A 601 20.23 -20.88 5.40
CA GLN A 601 21.45 -21.67 5.26
C GLN A 601 21.57 -22.74 6.35
N ILE A 602 21.04 -22.46 7.55
CA ILE A 602 20.98 -23.44 8.65
C ILE A 602 20.05 -24.60 8.26
N GLN A 603 18.91 -24.29 7.66
CA GLN A 603 17.92 -25.25 7.18
C GLN A 603 18.47 -26.06 6.01
N GLU A 604 19.07 -25.40 5.00
CA GLU A 604 19.74 -26.10 3.89
C GLU A 604 20.91 -26.98 4.39
N ALA A 605 21.63 -26.54 5.42
CA ALA A 605 22.74 -27.30 6.00
C ALA A 605 22.24 -28.44 6.89
N ARG A 606 21.13 -28.27 7.63
CA ARG A 606 20.44 -29.36 8.34
C ARG A 606 19.94 -30.41 7.36
N GLU A 607 19.35 -29.99 6.24
CA GLU A 607 18.94 -30.88 5.15
C GLU A 607 20.14 -31.58 4.49
N ALA A 608 21.30 -30.92 4.44
CA ALA A 608 22.56 -31.52 4.01
C ALA A 608 23.20 -32.45 5.07
N GLY A 609 22.74 -32.40 6.32
CA GLY A 609 23.14 -33.29 7.41
C GLY A 609 24.05 -32.67 8.49
N ALA A 610 24.17 -31.35 8.60
CA ALA A 610 24.91 -30.71 9.70
C ALA A 610 24.26 -31.05 11.06
N GLU A 611 25.09 -31.33 12.08
CA GLU A 611 24.64 -31.79 13.40
C GLU A 611 24.29 -30.61 14.31
N GLN A 612 25.10 -29.54 14.29
CA GLN A 612 24.90 -28.33 15.08
C GLN A 612 25.43 -27.08 14.35
N PHE A 613 25.05 -25.91 14.85
CA PHE A 613 25.39 -24.61 14.28
C PHE A 613 25.95 -23.70 15.35
N LEU A 614 26.97 -22.93 14.99
CA LEU A 614 27.57 -21.92 15.84
C LEU A 614 27.45 -20.56 15.15
N ALA A 615 26.71 -19.63 15.75
CA ALA A 615 26.51 -18.30 15.19
C ALA A 615 27.78 -17.46 15.36
N LYS A 616 28.30 -16.88 14.26
CA LYS A 616 29.38 -15.87 14.33
C LYS A 616 28.76 -14.49 14.64
N PRO A 617 29.34 -13.69 15.54
CA PRO A 617 30.54 -13.98 16.34
C PRO A 617 30.24 -14.87 17.56
N PHE A 618 31.20 -15.75 17.92
CA PHE A 618 31.12 -16.68 19.05
C PHE A 618 32.37 -16.59 19.94
N ASP A 619 32.25 -16.99 21.19
CA ASP A 619 33.35 -17.02 22.14
C ASP A 619 33.88 -18.44 22.44
N THR A 620 34.77 -18.53 23.43
CA THR A 620 35.40 -19.80 23.84
C THR A 620 34.43 -20.75 24.55
N GLU A 621 33.48 -20.21 25.31
CA GLU A 621 32.48 -20.99 26.03
C GLU A 621 31.44 -21.57 25.06
N ASP A 622 30.97 -20.77 24.09
CA ASP A 622 30.06 -21.21 23.03
C ASP A 622 30.65 -22.41 22.26
N LEU A 623 31.92 -22.30 21.85
CA LEU A 623 32.62 -23.36 21.12
C LEU A 623 32.77 -24.62 21.98
N ARG A 624 33.07 -24.46 23.27
CA ARG A 624 33.24 -25.58 24.20
C ARG A 624 31.93 -26.31 24.45
N GLU A 625 30.84 -25.60 24.71
CA GLU A 625 29.51 -26.19 24.94
C GLU A 625 29.01 -26.95 23.71
N THR A 626 29.14 -26.35 22.52
CA THR A 626 28.77 -26.96 21.24
C THR A 626 29.53 -28.29 21.01
N LEU A 627 30.86 -28.29 21.22
CA LEU A 627 31.66 -29.52 21.09
C LEU A 627 31.35 -30.54 22.19
N ASP A 628 31.06 -30.08 23.41
CA ASP A 628 30.71 -30.94 24.54
C ASP A 628 29.41 -31.71 24.26
N ASP A 629 28.40 -31.04 23.70
CA ASP A 629 27.11 -31.63 23.33
C ASP A 629 27.25 -32.66 22.20
N VAL A 630 28.02 -32.32 21.18
CA VAL A 630 28.15 -33.11 19.94
C VAL A 630 29.02 -34.36 20.11
N LEU A 631 30.01 -34.31 20.99
CA LEU A 631 30.94 -35.42 21.27
C LEU A 631 30.48 -36.30 22.44
N SER A 632 29.35 -35.98 23.08
CA SER A 632 28.74 -36.75 24.18
C SER A 632 27.89 -37.92 23.70
#